data_AF-A0A1Q5Q192-F1
#
_entry.id   AF-A0A1Q5Q192-F1
#
_cell.length_a   1.000
_cell.length_b   1.000
_cell.length_c   1.000
_cell.angle_alpha   90.00
_cell.angle_beta   90.00
_cell.angle_gamma   90.00
#
_symmetry.space_group_name_H-M   'P 1'
#
loop_
_entity.id
_entity.type
_entity.pdbx_description
1 polymer ?
#
loop_
_entity_poly.entity_id
_entity_poly.type
_entity_poly.pdbx_seq_one_letter_code
_entity_poly.pdbx_strand_id
1 'polypeptide(L)'
;MTIDWTLRARDVVAGSLLSGSEALALLAAPPADHPDILAAAAWLRRRGFKMSVKLNYLVNVRSGLCPEDCTYCSQRLGSDADVLKYSWLSPDEASAQAQAGVAGGARRVCLVASGRGPSTRDVERVAQMAEGIKAADESIEVCACIGFVDEAATARRTRASTLTTTTSTPRAASTEICSTHTYDDRVETVTAARNAGLSPCSGLIIGMGETDEDIVDTLSDLVALGVESIPVNFLMPFEGTPMAGRWDLTPERCLRVLAPETEIRIAGGREMHLRSQQPVALTIANSLFLGDYLTSNARPRPALASLRPPHRPHPARGHRR
;
A
#
# COMPACT_ATOMS: atom_id res chain seq x y z
N MET A 1 10.69 -25.17 22.07
CA MET A 1 11.46 -24.13 22.79
C MET A 1 10.68 -22.84 22.69
N THR A 2 10.38 -22.19 23.81
CA THR A 2 9.74 -20.87 23.79
C THR A 2 10.82 -19.84 23.44
N ILE A 3 10.59 -19.06 22.38
CA ILE A 3 11.51 -18.00 21.96
C ILE A 3 11.33 -16.82 22.92
N ASP A 4 12.42 -16.33 23.51
CA ASP A 4 12.40 -15.06 24.24
C ASP A 4 12.45 -13.90 23.21
N TRP A 5 11.29 -13.36 22.88
CA TRP A 5 11.15 -12.27 21.90
C TRP A 5 11.85 -10.98 22.34
N THR A 6 12.01 -10.75 23.63
CA THR A 6 12.73 -9.58 24.14
C THR A 6 14.23 -9.71 23.88
N LEU A 7 14.80 -10.89 24.16
CA LEU A 7 16.19 -11.16 23.84
C LEU A 7 16.41 -11.13 22.32
N ARG A 8 15.51 -11.75 21.55
CA ARG A 8 15.61 -11.79 20.10
C ARG A 8 15.58 -10.41 19.47
N ALA A 9 14.72 -9.50 19.95
CA ALA A 9 14.74 -8.11 19.49
C ALA A 9 16.08 -7.42 19.74
N ARG A 10 16.79 -7.72 20.83
CA ARG A 10 18.13 -7.15 21.08
C ARG A 10 19.15 -7.65 20.06
N ASP A 11 19.06 -8.90 19.66
CA ASP A 11 19.92 -9.45 18.62
C ASP A 11 19.64 -8.83 17.25
N VAL A 12 18.37 -8.54 16.93
CA VAL A 12 17.99 -7.81 15.71
C VAL A 12 18.65 -6.45 15.66
N VAL A 13 18.65 -5.74 16.78
CA VAL A 13 19.37 -4.47 16.93
C VAL A 13 20.89 -4.62 16.77
N ALA A 14 21.44 -5.78 17.10
CA ALA A 14 22.86 -6.09 16.89
C ALA A 14 23.18 -6.50 15.43
N GLY A 15 22.17 -6.50 14.54
CA GLY A 15 22.33 -6.81 13.11
C GLY A 15 21.95 -8.23 12.72
N SER A 16 21.31 -9.00 13.62
CA SER A 16 20.84 -10.35 13.31
C SER A 16 19.45 -10.36 12.69
N LEU A 17 19.27 -10.93 11.51
CA LEU A 17 17.93 -11.14 10.94
C LEU A 17 17.22 -12.33 11.61
N LEU A 18 15.90 -12.30 11.67
CA LEU A 18 15.13 -13.50 12.02
C LEU A 18 15.41 -14.59 10.97
N SER A 19 15.65 -15.82 11.44
CA SER A 19 15.63 -16.99 10.57
C SER A 19 14.20 -17.31 10.13
N GLY A 20 14.04 -18.03 9.02
CA GLY A 20 12.72 -18.44 8.52
C GLY A 20 11.91 -19.22 9.57
N SER A 21 12.57 -20.10 10.35
CA SER A 21 11.90 -20.84 11.43
C SER A 21 11.46 -19.94 12.59
N GLU A 22 12.22 -18.90 12.93
CA GLU A 22 11.81 -17.91 13.93
C GLU A 22 10.65 -17.04 13.43
N ALA A 23 10.67 -16.64 12.16
CA ALA A 23 9.58 -15.88 11.55
C ALA A 23 8.28 -16.71 11.51
N LEU A 24 8.36 -18.00 11.15
CA LEU A 24 7.23 -18.93 11.23
C LEU A 24 6.74 -19.11 12.67
N ALA A 25 7.66 -19.26 13.63
CA ALA A 25 7.30 -19.35 15.04
C ALA A 25 6.60 -18.08 15.55
N LEU A 26 6.99 -16.90 15.07
CA LEU A 26 6.33 -15.63 15.38
C LEU A 26 4.89 -15.62 14.86
N LEU A 27 4.69 -16.03 13.61
CA LEU A 27 3.36 -16.06 13.00
C LEU A 27 2.46 -17.11 13.66
N ALA A 28 3.00 -18.26 14.05
CA ALA A 28 2.30 -19.35 14.72
C ALA A 28 2.17 -19.20 16.25
N ALA A 29 2.73 -18.14 16.84
CA ALA A 29 2.80 -17.98 18.29
C ALA A 29 1.42 -18.01 18.96
N PRO A 30 1.28 -18.72 20.10
CA PRO A 30 0.02 -18.81 20.82
C PRO A 30 -0.39 -17.46 21.44
N PRO A 31 -1.68 -17.23 21.72
CA PRO A 31 -2.18 -15.98 22.33
C PRO A 31 -1.47 -15.50 23.61
N ALA A 32 -0.93 -16.44 24.39
CA ALA A 32 -0.17 -16.12 25.60
C ALA A 32 1.12 -15.33 25.31
N ASP A 33 1.73 -15.52 24.14
CA ASP A 33 3.02 -14.90 23.78
C ASP A 33 2.84 -13.55 23.07
N HIS A 34 1.61 -13.18 22.69
CA HIS A 34 1.34 -11.96 21.91
C HIS A 34 1.76 -10.66 22.60
N PRO A 35 1.53 -10.47 23.92
CA PRO A 35 1.99 -9.26 24.60
C PRO A 35 3.50 -9.07 24.48
N ASP A 36 4.28 -10.15 24.59
CA ASP A 36 5.74 -10.11 24.54
C ASP A 36 6.24 -9.83 23.12
N ILE A 37 5.63 -10.44 22.10
CA ILE A 37 5.91 -10.15 20.68
C ILE A 37 5.64 -8.68 20.35
N LEU A 38 4.47 -8.16 20.75
CA LEU A 38 4.11 -6.78 20.49
C LEU A 38 5.03 -5.80 21.24
N ALA A 39 5.40 -6.12 22.49
CA ALA A 39 6.33 -5.32 23.26
C ALA A 39 7.72 -5.27 22.60
N ALA A 40 8.21 -6.41 22.12
CA ALA A 40 9.47 -6.53 21.39
C ALA A 40 9.46 -5.73 20.08
N ALA A 41 8.43 -5.90 19.25
CA ALA A 41 8.25 -5.15 18.00
C ALA A 41 8.13 -3.65 18.24
N ALA A 42 7.38 -3.22 19.26
CA ALA A 42 7.23 -1.81 19.61
C ALA A 42 8.55 -1.21 20.13
N TRP A 43 9.36 -2.01 20.83
CA TRP A 43 10.70 -1.60 21.25
C TRP A 43 11.65 -1.41 20.05
N LEU A 44 11.64 -2.34 19.09
CA LEU A 44 12.38 -2.22 17.82
C LEU A 44 12.00 -0.95 17.08
N ARG A 45 10.69 -0.74 16.87
CA ARG A 45 10.17 0.45 16.18
C ARG A 45 10.59 1.74 16.87
N ARG A 46 10.48 1.83 18.21
CA ARG A 46 10.92 3.01 18.97
C ARG A 46 12.41 3.30 18.79
N ARG A 47 13.23 2.25 18.77
CA ARG A 47 14.68 2.39 18.65
C ARG A 47 15.11 2.82 17.24
N GLY A 48 14.52 2.24 16.21
CA GLY A 48 14.85 2.54 14.82
C GLY A 48 14.18 3.82 14.29
N PHE A 49 12.92 4.05 14.63
CA PHE A 49 12.05 5.04 13.98
C PHE A 49 11.38 6.04 14.93
N LYS A 50 11.67 5.96 16.24
CA LYS A 50 10.98 6.74 17.28
C LYS A 50 9.46 6.49 17.24
N MET A 51 8.68 7.46 17.71
CA MET A 51 7.22 7.38 17.73
C MET A 51 6.52 8.19 16.63
N SER A 52 7.27 8.85 15.74
CA SER A 52 6.69 9.55 14.58
C SER A 52 6.09 8.55 13.59
N VAL A 53 4.93 8.91 13.02
CA VAL A 53 4.27 8.13 11.96
C VAL A 53 4.28 8.95 10.68
N LYS A 54 4.83 8.38 9.60
CA LYS A 54 4.82 9.01 8.28
C LYS A 54 3.42 8.91 7.66
N LEU A 55 2.83 10.06 7.33
CA LEU A 55 1.54 10.14 6.66
C LEU A 55 1.74 10.26 5.14
N ASN A 56 1.15 9.33 4.41
CA ASN A 56 1.19 9.27 2.95
C ASN A 56 -0.21 9.59 2.41
N TYR A 57 -0.32 10.34 1.33
CA TYR A 57 -1.60 10.64 0.69
C TYR A 57 -1.62 10.09 -0.72
N LEU A 58 -2.72 9.45 -1.09
CA LEU A 58 -2.86 8.71 -2.34
C LEU A 58 -3.67 9.55 -3.33
N VAL A 59 -3.09 9.83 -4.50
CA VAL A 59 -3.77 10.50 -5.61
C VAL A 59 -3.95 9.47 -6.71
N ASN A 60 -5.18 9.02 -6.90
CA ASN A 60 -5.54 8.09 -7.97
C ASN A 60 -5.57 8.86 -9.31
N VAL A 61 -4.44 8.90 -10.02
CA VAL A 61 -4.29 9.69 -11.25
C VAL A 61 -4.91 9.01 -12.47
N ARG A 62 -5.19 7.71 -12.41
CA ARG A 62 -5.86 6.93 -13.46
C ARG A 62 -6.59 5.75 -12.83
N SER A 63 -7.89 5.61 -13.10
CA SER A 63 -8.76 4.65 -12.42
C SER A 63 -9.54 3.77 -13.40
N GLY A 64 -9.59 2.47 -13.09
CA GLY A 64 -10.20 1.43 -13.93
C GLY A 64 -9.38 1.13 -15.18
N LEU A 65 -9.96 0.43 -16.15
CA LEU A 65 -9.30 0.16 -17.45
C LEU A 65 -7.94 -0.57 -17.32
N CYS A 66 -7.76 -1.37 -16.28
CA CYS A 66 -6.56 -2.19 -16.10
C CYS A 66 -6.67 -3.45 -16.98
N PRO A 67 -5.64 -3.80 -17.77
CA PRO A 67 -5.64 -5.04 -18.54
C PRO A 67 -5.26 -6.26 -17.68
N GLU A 68 -4.81 -6.06 -16.45
CA GLU A 68 -4.34 -7.12 -15.57
C GLU A 68 -5.50 -7.83 -14.85
N ASP A 69 -5.32 -9.11 -14.54
CA ASP A 69 -6.37 -9.96 -14.00
C ASP A 69 -6.21 -10.32 -12.52
N CYS A 70 -5.45 -9.52 -11.75
CA CYS A 70 -5.24 -9.71 -10.31
C CYS A 70 -6.55 -10.02 -9.56
N THR A 71 -6.67 -11.20 -8.96
CA THR A 71 -7.91 -11.74 -8.38
C THR A 71 -8.51 -10.89 -7.25
N TYR A 72 -7.70 -10.11 -6.55
CA TYR A 72 -8.11 -9.23 -5.45
C TYR A 72 -8.54 -7.82 -5.89
N CYS A 73 -8.23 -7.42 -7.13
CA CYS A 73 -8.27 -6.01 -7.51
C CYS A 73 -9.63 -5.63 -8.10
N SER A 74 -10.29 -4.62 -7.53
CA SER A 74 -11.56 -4.08 -8.06
C SER A 74 -11.42 -3.39 -9.43
N GLN A 75 -10.19 -3.18 -9.91
CA GLN A 75 -9.91 -2.56 -11.20
C GLN A 75 -9.49 -3.58 -12.27
N ARG A 76 -9.45 -4.88 -11.93
CA ARG A 76 -8.98 -5.95 -12.80
C ARG A 76 -9.81 -6.08 -14.07
N LEU A 77 -9.20 -6.68 -15.10
CA LEU A 77 -9.89 -7.12 -16.30
C LEU A 77 -11.06 -8.04 -15.94
N GLY A 78 -12.25 -7.72 -16.44
CA GLY A 78 -13.47 -8.48 -16.18
C GLY A 78 -14.06 -8.30 -14.78
N SER A 79 -13.68 -7.26 -14.02
CA SER A 79 -14.36 -6.94 -12.76
C SER A 79 -15.70 -6.24 -12.97
N ASP A 80 -16.69 -6.66 -12.18
CA ASP A 80 -18.00 -6.00 -12.07
C ASP A 80 -18.07 -5.04 -10.86
N ALA A 81 -16.94 -4.78 -10.20
CA ALA A 81 -16.90 -3.86 -9.07
C ALA A 81 -17.31 -2.44 -9.48
N ASP A 82 -18.16 -1.81 -8.66
CA ASP A 82 -18.61 -0.43 -8.87
C ASP A 82 -17.50 0.55 -8.50
N VAL A 83 -16.67 0.88 -9.49
CA VAL A 83 -15.53 1.81 -9.34
C VAL A 83 -15.64 2.94 -10.36
N LEU A 84 -15.27 4.15 -9.94
CA LEU A 84 -15.19 5.29 -10.85
C LEU A 84 -14.06 5.04 -11.87
N LYS A 85 -14.38 5.14 -13.16
CA LYS A 85 -13.44 4.91 -14.27
C LYS A 85 -13.15 6.23 -14.99
N TYR A 86 -11.87 6.56 -15.14
CA TYR A 86 -11.40 7.72 -15.89
C TYR A 86 -9.96 7.51 -16.37
N SER A 87 -9.59 8.19 -17.46
CA SER A 87 -8.31 7.98 -18.13
C SER A 87 -7.14 8.57 -17.33
N TRP A 88 -7.09 9.89 -17.19
CA TRP A 88 -6.03 10.58 -16.45
C TRP A 88 -6.56 11.86 -15.85
N LEU A 89 -6.16 12.17 -14.63
CA LEU A 89 -6.28 13.52 -14.09
C LEU A 89 -5.38 14.49 -14.87
N SER A 90 -5.78 15.74 -14.94
CA SER A 90 -4.88 16.83 -15.32
C SER A 90 -3.84 17.11 -14.24
N PRO A 91 -2.68 17.71 -14.57
CA PRO A 91 -1.70 18.14 -13.57
C PRO A 91 -2.27 19.05 -12.48
N ASP A 92 -3.20 19.94 -12.84
CA ASP A 92 -3.86 20.85 -11.91
C ASP A 92 -4.76 20.10 -10.93
N GLU A 93 -5.56 19.13 -11.41
CA GLU A 93 -6.40 18.28 -10.56
C GLU A 93 -5.56 17.43 -9.62
N ALA A 94 -4.48 16.82 -10.11
CA ALA A 94 -3.55 16.03 -9.30
C ALA A 94 -2.88 16.89 -8.22
N SER A 95 -2.46 18.11 -8.57
CA SER A 95 -1.85 19.06 -7.63
C SER A 95 -2.86 19.51 -6.58
N ALA A 96 -4.10 19.83 -6.96
CA ALA A 96 -5.15 20.21 -6.02
C ALA A 96 -5.46 19.09 -5.01
N GLN A 97 -5.55 17.83 -5.47
CA GLN A 97 -5.73 16.69 -4.57
C GLN A 97 -4.53 16.48 -3.65
N ALA A 98 -3.30 16.59 -4.17
CA ALA A 98 -2.08 16.50 -3.38
C ALA A 98 -2.05 17.55 -2.27
N GLN A 99 -2.40 18.81 -2.58
CA GLN A 99 -2.45 19.90 -1.60
C GLN A 99 -3.48 19.65 -0.50
N ALA A 100 -4.62 19.03 -0.81
CA ALA A 100 -5.59 18.62 0.21
C ALA A 100 -4.98 17.59 1.19
N GLY A 101 -4.22 16.62 0.67
CA GLY A 101 -3.48 15.66 1.48
C GLY A 101 -2.40 16.30 2.35
N VAL A 102 -1.63 17.23 1.79
CA VAL A 102 -0.57 17.98 2.50
C VAL A 102 -1.17 18.84 3.61
N ALA A 103 -2.28 19.53 3.34
CA ALA A 103 -3.03 20.28 4.35
C ALA A 103 -3.57 19.38 5.48
N GLY A 104 -3.89 18.12 5.15
CA GLY A 104 -4.23 17.07 6.13
C GLY A 104 -3.04 16.50 6.91
N GLY A 105 -1.80 16.95 6.65
CA GLY A 105 -0.59 16.54 7.35
C GLY A 105 0.25 15.50 6.62
N ALA A 106 -0.09 15.13 5.38
CA ALA A 106 0.75 14.23 4.60
C ALA A 106 2.14 14.84 4.34
N ARG A 107 3.15 13.97 4.34
CA ARG A 107 4.55 14.32 4.00
C ARG A 107 5.07 13.56 2.79
N ARG A 108 4.29 12.57 2.31
CA ARG A 108 4.50 11.90 1.04
C ARG A 108 3.20 11.90 0.24
N VAL A 109 3.28 12.20 -1.05
CA VAL A 109 2.18 12.06 -2.01
C VAL A 109 2.49 10.91 -2.97
N CYS A 110 1.57 9.96 -3.10
CA CYS A 110 1.66 8.81 -3.98
C CYS A 110 0.73 9.00 -5.18
N LEU A 111 1.30 9.30 -6.35
CA LEU A 111 0.60 9.34 -7.64
C LEU A 111 0.44 7.91 -8.15
N VAL A 112 -0.80 7.41 -8.24
CA VAL A 112 -1.06 6.00 -8.55
C VAL A 112 -1.97 5.85 -9.75
N ALA A 113 -1.53 5.05 -10.71
CA ALA A 113 -2.25 4.76 -11.94
C ALA A 113 -2.58 3.26 -12.01
N SER A 114 -3.80 2.95 -12.46
CA SER A 114 -4.13 1.61 -12.94
C SER A 114 -3.44 1.31 -14.27
N GLY A 115 -3.24 0.02 -14.55
CA GLY A 115 -2.64 -0.46 -15.78
C GLY A 115 -1.45 -1.39 -15.55
N ARG A 116 -0.96 -1.99 -16.63
CA ARG A 116 0.23 -2.85 -16.62
C ARG A 116 1.50 -2.06 -16.34
N GLY A 117 1.67 -0.96 -17.05
CA GLY A 117 2.88 -0.15 -17.07
C GLY A 117 2.65 1.12 -17.90
N PRO A 118 3.49 2.14 -17.77
CA PRO A 118 3.30 3.42 -18.42
C PRO A 118 3.88 3.42 -19.84
N SER A 119 3.26 4.17 -20.75
CA SER A 119 3.95 4.63 -21.95
C SER A 119 4.96 5.74 -21.63
N THR A 120 5.86 6.07 -22.55
CA THR A 120 6.74 7.25 -22.43
C THR A 120 5.98 8.52 -22.06
N ARG A 121 4.82 8.74 -22.70
CA ARG A 121 3.97 9.91 -22.46
C ARG A 121 3.34 9.89 -21.06
N ASP A 122 3.02 8.70 -20.54
CA ASP A 122 2.48 8.56 -19.19
C ASP A 122 3.56 8.87 -18.15
N VAL A 123 4.82 8.46 -18.38
CA VAL A 123 5.96 8.84 -17.53
C VAL A 123 6.13 10.36 -17.51
N GLU A 124 6.12 11.02 -18.67
CA GLU A 124 6.22 12.48 -18.78
C GLU A 124 5.06 13.20 -18.07
N ARG A 125 3.84 12.68 -18.19
CA ARG A 125 2.67 13.24 -17.50
C ARG A 125 2.83 13.18 -15.97
N VAL A 126 3.26 12.03 -15.44
CA VAL A 126 3.45 11.83 -14.00
C VAL A 126 4.63 12.67 -13.49
N ALA A 127 5.68 12.82 -14.30
CA ALA A 127 6.79 13.74 -14.05
C ALA A 127 6.31 15.19 -13.87
N GLN A 128 5.47 15.69 -14.77
CA GLN A 128 4.89 17.04 -14.67
C GLN A 128 4.03 17.22 -13.41
N MET A 129 3.22 16.21 -13.06
CA MET A 129 2.44 16.22 -11.82
C MET A 129 3.35 16.29 -10.59
N ALA A 130 4.42 15.50 -10.57
CA ALA A 130 5.38 15.49 -9.47
C ALA A 130 6.11 16.84 -9.32
N GLU A 131 6.49 17.45 -10.45
CA GLU A 131 7.10 18.78 -10.47
C GLU A 131 6.15 19.86 -9.94
N GLY A 132 4.88 19.84 -10.35
CA GLY A 132 3.87 20.77 -9.84
C GLY A 132 3.68 20.68 -8.32
N ILE A 133 3.63 19.46 -7.78
CA ILE A 133 3.53 19.22 -6.34
C ILE A 133 4.76 19.75 -5.61
N LYS A 134 5.95 19.46 -6.11
CA LYS A 134 7.21 19.93 -5.52
C LYS A 134 7.41 21.43 -5.63
N ALA A 135 6.96 22.06 -6.71
CA ALA A 135 7.03 23.51 -6.87
C ALA A 135 6.18 24.24 -5.84
N ALA A 136 5.08 23.63 -5.39
CA ALA A 136 4.25 24.17 -4.32
C ALA A 136 4.86 23.96 -2.92
N ASP A 137 5.52 22.82 -2.69
CA ASP A 137 6.26 22.53 -1.45
C ASP A 137 7.39 21.51 -1.71
N GLU A 138 8.63 21.98 -1.73
CA GLU A 138 9.80 21.13 -2.02
C GLU A 138 10.08 20.09 -0.93
N SER A 139 9.51 20.26 0.26
CA SER A 139 9.68 19.33 1.38
C SER A 139 8.84 18.06 1.25
N ILE A 140 7.87 18.04 0.32
CA ILE A 140 6.99 16.90 0.09
C ILE A 140 7.72 15.83 -0.73
N GLU A 141 7.73 14.62 -0.18
CA GLU A 141 8.19 13.44 -0.89
C GLU A 141 7.12 13.07 -1.95
N VAL A 142 7.54 12.86 -3.19
CA VAL A 142 6.64 12.39 -4.24
C VAL A 142 7.00 10.95 -4.60
N CYS A 143 5.98 10.14 -4.74
CA CYS A 143 6.07 8.73 -5.06
C CYS A 143 5.15 8.41 -6.24
N ALA A 144 5.57 7.54 -7.15
CA ALA A 144 4.76 7.10 -8.29
C ALA A 144 4.57 5.57 -8.28
N CYS A 145 3.33 5.11 -8.42
CA CYS A 145 3.00 3.70 -8.64
C CYS A 145 2.24 3.60 -9.97
N ILE A 146 2.94 3.25 -11.05
CA ILE A 146 2.39 3.34 -12.43
C ILE A 146 2.52 2.03 -13.22
N GLY A 147 2.61 0.91 -12.49
CA GLY A 147 2.80 -0.43 -13.05
C GLY A 147 4.28 -0.81 -13.19
N PHE A 148 4.56 -1.77 -14.06
CA PHE A 148 5.91 -2.23 -14.40
C PHE A 148 6.65 -1.16 -15.19
N VAL A 149 7.88 -0.87 -14.79
CA VAL A 149 8.75 0.09 -15.47
C VAL A 149 10.13 -0.52 -15.67
N ASP A 150 10.77 -0.12 -16.76
CA ASP A 150 12.11 -0.52 -17.10
C ASP A 150 13.15 0.57 -16.75
N GLU A 151 14.41 0.31 -17.08
CA GLU A 151 15.50 1.27 -16.88
C GLU A 151 15.28 2.56 -17.69
N ALA A 152 14.68 2.50 -18.88
CA ALA A 152 14.46 3.68 -19.71
C ALA A 152 13.39 4.61 -19.10
N ALA A 153 12.31 4.04 -18.58
CA ALA A 153 11.26 4.77 -17.88
C ALA A 153 11.77 5.36 -16.56
N THR A 154 12.60 4.62 -15.81
CA THR A 154 13.18 5.10 -14.54
C THR A 154 14.32 6.10 -14.74
N ALA A 155 15.06 6.03 -15.85
CA ALA A 155 16.10 6.99 -16.21
C ALA A 155 15.54 8.38 -16.52
N ARG A 156 14.28 8.47 -16.97
CA ARG A 156 13.54 9.73 -17.17
C ARG A 156 13.09 10.38 -15.86
N ARG A 157 13.76 10.04 -14.74
CA ARG A 157 13.48 10.61 -13.42
C ARG A 157 13.45 12.14 -13.50
N THR A 158 12.40 12.72 -12.93
CA THR A 158 12.49 14.08 -12.41
C THR A 158 13.33 14.02 -11.13
N ARG A 159 13.73 15.17 -10.58
CA ARG A 159 14.44 15.26 -9.28
C ARG A 159 13.57 14.76 -8.07
N ALA A 160 12.54 13.95 -8.29
CA ALA A 160 11.39 13.83 -7.41
C ALA A 160 10.56 12.55 -7.64
N SER A 161 11.12 11.37 -7.40
CA SER A 161 10.25 10.19 -7.29
C SER A 161 10.87 9.01 -6.55
N THR A 162 10.21 8.57 -5.49
CA THR A 162 10.23 7.17 -5.04
C THR A 162 9.34 6.38 -6.01
N LEU A 163 9.79 5.25 -6.55
CA LEU A 163 8.90 4.39 -7.34
C LEU A 163 8.36 3.27 -6.46
N THR A 164 7.05 3.07 -6.48
CA THR A 164 6.40 1.97 -5.77
C THR A 164 5.92 0.91 -6.75
N THR A 165 6.27 -0.33 -6.46
CA THR A 165 5.59 -1.53 -6.95
C THR A 165 4.93 -2.22 -5.76
N THR A 166 4.21 -3.32 -5.95
CA THR A 166 3.68 -4.09 -4.83
C THR A 166 3.90 -5.56 -5.14
N THR A 167 4.82 -6.21 -4.45
CA THR A 167 5.02 -7.67 -4.49
C THR A 167 3.95 -8.36 -3.63
N SER A 168 2.73 -8.43 -4.18
CA SER A 168 1.56 -8.89 -3.43
C SER A 168 1.57 -10.38 -3.05
N THR A 169 2.47 -11.18 -3.62
CA THR A 169 2.32 -12.64 -3.66
C THR A 169 3.69 -13.31 -3.77
N PRO A 170 3.93 -14.43 -3.05
CA PRO A 170 5.12 -15.24 -3.21
C PRO A 170 5.22 -15.81 -4.63
N ARG A 171 6.44 -16.17 -5.02
CA ARG A 171 6.72 -16.75 -6.35
C ARG A 171 5.85 -17.97 -6.66
N ALA A 172 5.61 -18.85 -5.68
CA ALA A 172 4.86 -20.08 -5.88
C ALA A 172 3.36 -19.84 -6.15
N ALA A 173 2.76 -18.85 -5.49
CA ALA A 173 1.33 -18.54 -5.60
C ALA A 173 1.01 -17.48 -6.67
N SER A 174 2.01 -16.95 -7.38
CA SER A 174 1.81 -15.78 -8.25
C SER A 174 0.81 -16.04 -9.39
N THR A 175 0.79 -17.25 -9.95
CA THR A 175 -0.08 -17.65 -11.07
C THR A 175 -1.54 -17.86 -10.66
N GLU A 176 -1.81 -18.19 -9.40
CA GLU A 176 -3.17 -18.29 -8.86
C GLU A 176 -3.78 -16.91 -8.61
N ILE A 177 -2.93 -15.92 -8.27
CA ILE A 177 -3.36 -14.55 -8.00
C ILE A 177 -3.46 -13.69 -9.27
N CYS A 178 -2.58 -13.89 -10.24
CA CYS A 178 -2.56 -13.12 -11.48
C CYS A 178 -1.92 -13.95 -12.59
N SER A 179 -2.58 -14.05 -13.74
CA SER A 179 -2.05 -14.77 -14.91
C SER A 179 -1.39 -13.83 -15.91
N THR A 180 -1.73 -12.54 -15.88
CA THR A 180 -1.26 -11.56 -16.87
C THR A 180 0.17 -11.07 -16.61
N HIS A 181 0.72 -11.25 -15.41
CA HIS A 181 2.10 -10.91 -15.09
C HIS A 181 2.72 -11.93 -14.12
N THR A 182 4.04 -11.95 -14.04
CA THR A 182 4.82 -12.88 -13.22
C THR A 182 5.34 -12.21 -11.95
N TYR A 183 5.91 -13.03 -11.06
CA TYR A 183 6.70 -12.54 -9.94
C TYR A 183 7.96 -11.80 -10.41
N ASP A 184 8.61 -12.29 -11.46
CA ASP A 184 9.86 -11.72 -11.98
C ASP A 184 9.66 -10.32 -12.58
N ASP A 185 8.52 -10.05 -13.24
CA ASP A 185 8.17 -8.70 -13.71
C ASP A 185 8.22 -7.67 -12.55
N ARG A 186 7.81 -8.09 -11.34
CA ARG A 186 7.85 -7.24 -10.13
C ARG A 186 9.27 -7.04 -9.64
N VAL A 187 10.07 -8.11 -9.60
CA VAL A 187 11.48 -8.10 -9.18
C VAL A 187 12.31 -7.20 -10.10
N GLU A 188 12.13 -7.32 -11.41
CA GLU A 188 12.79 -6.50 -12.41
C GLU A 188 12.47 -5.03 -12.22
N THR A 189 11.19 -4.70 -11.96
CA THR A 189 10.79 -3.31 -11.72
C THR A 189 11.40 -2.72 -10.44
N VAL A 190 11.42 -3.48 -9.34
CA VAL A 190 12.10 -3.06 -8.09
C VAL A 190 13.59 -2.84 -8.34
N THR A 191 14.22 -3.74 -9.10
CA THR A 191 15.65 -3.66 -9.45
C THR A 191 15.94 -2.45 -10.33
N ALA A 192 15.12 -2.18 -11.35
CA ALA A 192 15.24 -1.02 -12.21
C ALA A 192 15.11 0.30 -11.41
N ALA A 193 14.13 0.39 -10.50
CA ALA A 193 13.98 1.55 -9.62
C ALA A 193 15.22 1.79 -8.76
N ARG A 194 15.76 0.72 -8.16
CA ARG A 194 16.97 0.78 -7.33
C ARG A 194 18.21 1.17 -8.14
N ASN A 195 18.40 0.58 -9.33
CA ASN A 195 19.51 0.90 -10.23
C ASN A 195 19.46 2.38 -10.70
N ALA A 196 18.25 2.92 -10.84
CA ALA A 196 18.03 4.33 -11.11
C ALA A 196 18.20 5.23 -9.87
N GLY A 197 18.63 4.71 -8.71
CA GLY A 197 18.81 5.48 -7.48
C GLY A 197 17.52 6.03 -6.88
N LEU A 198 16.38 5.42 -7.23
CA LEU A 198 15.10 5.71 -6.60
C LEU A 198 14.96 4.81 -5.36
N SER A 199 14.29 5.32 -4.33
CA SER A 199 13.92 4.52 -3.15
C SER A 199 12.80 3.54 -3.56
N PRO A 200 13.01 2.22 -3.54
CA PRO A 200 11.98 1.26 -3.93
C PRO A 200 10.97 1.07 -2.79
N CYS A 201 9.69 1.10 -3.13
CA CYS A 201 8.61 0.76 -2.21
C CYS A 201 7.87 -0.45 -2.76
N SER A 202 7.83 -1.55 -2.02
CA SER A 202 7.13 -2.77 -2.40
C SER A 202 6.69 -3.57 -1.19
N GLY A 203 5.53 -4.20 -1.27
CA GLY A 203 4.97 -4.92 -0.15
C GLY A 203 3.88 -5.88 -0.58
N LEU A 204 3.14 -6.40 0.39
CA LEU A 204 2.29 -7.58 0.24
C LEU A 204 0.82 -7.31 0.59
N ILE A 205 -0.06 -8.23 0.17
CA ILE A 205 -1.47 -8.26 0.57
C ILE A 205 -1.68 -9.53 1.39
N ILE A 206 -2.15 -9.38 2.62
CA ILE A 206 -2.45 -10.51 3.51
C ILE A 206 -3.94 -10.84 3.43
N GLY A 207 -4.28 -12.12 3.52
CA GLY A 207 -5.66 -12.63 3.55
C GLY A 207 -6.18 -13.12 2.21
N MET A 208 -5.33 -13.36 1.22
CA MET A 208 -5.69 -13.91 -0.09
C MET A 208 -5.73 -15.45 -0.12
N GLY A 209 -5.22 -16.09 0.94
CA GLY A 209 -5.13 -17.55 1.06
C GLY A 209 -3.72 -18.08 1.13
N GLU A 210 -2.74 -17.19 1.21
CA GLU A 210 -1.34 -17.50 1.41
C GLU A 210 -1.09 -18.22 2.74
N THR A 211 -0.09 -19.10 2.78
CA THR A 211 0.37 -19.76 4.01
C THR A 211 1.29 -18.85 4.84
N ASP A 212 1.71 -19.32 6.02
CA ASP A 212 2.70 -18.59 6.82
C ASP A 212 4.07 -18.59 6.13
N GLU A 213 4.44 -19.69 5.47
CA GLU A 213 5.65 -19.82 4.65
C GLU A 213 5.65 -18.82 3.50
N ASP A 214 4.53 -18.71 2.79
CA ASP A 214 4.35 -17.74 1.72
C ASP A 214 4.64 -16.29 2.19
N ILE A 215 4.13 -15.91 3.37
CA ILE A 215 4.36 -14.57 3.93
C ILE A 215 5.83 -14.39 4.30
N VAL A 216 6.43 -15.38 4.95
CA VAL A 216 7.84 -15.32 5.38
C VAL A 216 8.77 -15.23 4.17
N ASP A 217 8.52 -16.01 3.12
CA ASP A 217 9.28 -16.00 1.88
C ASP A 217 9.14 -14.65 1.17
N THR A 218 7.92 -14.12 1.07
CA THR A 218 7.69 -12.81 0.43
C THR A 218 8.39 -11.69 1.19
N LEU A 219 8.32 -11.68 2.53
CA LEU A 219 9.01 -10.68 3.34
C LEU A 219 10.54 -10.80 3.22
N SER A 220 11.06 -12.03 3.19
CA SER A 220 12.50 -12.29 3.01
C SER A 220 12.99 -11.80 1.66
N ASP A 221 12.20 -12.02 0.60
CA ASP A 221 12.50 -11.49 -0.74
C ASP A 221 12.51 -9.96 -0.78
N LEU A 222 11.54 -9.29 -0.13
CA LEU A 222 11.50 -7.83 -0.06
C LEU A 222 12.74 -7.25 0.65
N VAL A 223 13.19 -7.90 1.72
CA VAL A 223 14.44 -7.54 2.43
C VAL A 223 15.65 -7.76 1.50
N ALA A 224 15.75 -8.90 0.83
CA ALA A 224 16.84 -9.21 -0.09
C ALA A 224 16.91 -8.26 -1.30
N LEU A 225 15.75 -7.76 -1.76
CA LEU A 225 15.67 -6.75 -2.83
C LEU A 225 16.06 -5.35 -2.37
N GLY A 226 16.22 -5.11 -1.06
CA GLY A 226 16.59 -3.82 -0.51
C GLY A 226 15.43 -2.81 -0.59
N VAL A 227 14.20 -3.26 -0.35
CA VAL A 227 13.03 -2.39 -0.32
C VAL A 227 13.06 -1.50 0.93
N GLU A 228 12.90 -0.19 0.73
CA GLU A 228 12.98 0.81 1.81
C GLU A 228 11.62 1.12 2.44
N SER A 229 10.53 0.76 1.78
CA SER A 229 9.17 0.94 2.29
C SER A 229 8.29 -0.24 1.91
N ILE A 230 7.79 -0.95 2.92
CA ILE A 230 6.96 -2.14 2.80
C ILE A 230 5.51 -1.82 3.20
N PRO A 231 4.63 -1.54 2.22
CA PRO A 231 3.19 -1.50 2.47
C PRO A 231 2.63 -2.89 2.74
N VAL A 232 2.04 -3.08 3.91
CA VAL A 232 1.24 -4.26 4.25
C VAL A 232 -0.23 -3.87 4.06
N ASN A 233 -0.83 -4.43 3.02
CA ASN A 233 -2.25 -4.33 2.76
C ASN A 233 -2.95 -5.56 3.34
N PHE A 234 -4.19 -5.38 3.75
CA PHE A 234 -5.09 -6.46 4.13
C PHE A 234 -6.16 -6.59 3.05
N LEU A 235 -6.49 -7.82 2.65
CA LEU A 235 -7.45 -8.09 1.58
C LEU A 235 -8.76 -7.34 1.86
N MET A 236 -9.19 -6.54 0.89
CA MET A 236 -10.53 -5.97 0.85
C MET A 236 -11.34 -6.78 -0.17
N PRO A 237 -12.30 -7.61 0.27
CA PRO A 237 -13.02 -8.52 -0.62
C PRO A 237 -14.09 -7.75 -1.39
N PHE A 238 -13.70 -7.17 -2.52
CA PHE A 238 -14.61 -6.40 -3.38
C PHE A 238 -15.60 -7.31 -4.09
N GLU A 239 -16.89 -6.96 -4.02
CA GLU A 239 -17.91 -7.54 -4.88
C GLU A 239 -17.54 -7.37 -6.36
N GLY A 240 -17.83 -8.39 -7.17
CA GLY A 240 -17.42 -8.41 -8.58
C GLY A 240 -15.94 -8.74 -8.82
N THR A 241 -15.27 -9.34 -7.82
CA THR A 241 -13.92 -9.93 -7.95
C THR A 241 -13.92 -11.40 -7.52
N PRO A 242 -12.97 -12.23 -8.00
CA PRO A 242 -12.84 -13.62 -7.55
C PRO A 242 -12.65 -13.78 -6.04
N MET A 243 -12.11 -12.76 -5.36
CA MET A 243 -11.88 -12.76 -3.92
C MET A 243 -13.07 -12.19 -3.11
N ALA A 244 -14.22 -11.94 -3.75
CA ALA A 244 -15.43 -11.52 -3.07
C ALA A 244 -15.82 -12.53 -1.97
N GLY A 245 -16.28 -12.01 -0.82
CA GLY A 245 -16.71 -12.82 0.32
C GLY A 245 -15.59 -13.47 1.16
N ARG A 246 -14.32 -13.45 0.72
CA ARG A 246 -13.21 -14.00 1.51
C ARG A 246 -12.92 -13.13 2.75
N TRP A 247 -12.95 -13.75 3.94
CA TRP A 247 -12.82 -13.03 5.22
C TRP A 247 -12.11 -13.86 6.28
N ASP A 248 -10.81 -14.09 6.09
CA ASP A 248 -10.04 -14.99 6.97
C ASP A 248 -9.18 -14.24 7.99
N LEU A 249 -9.11 -12.91 7.90
CA LEU A 249 -8.25 -12.09 8.75
C LEU A 249 -8.86 -11.76 10.11
N THR A 250 -8.02 -11.90 11.13
CA THR A 250 -8.28 -11.40 12.48
C THR A 250 -7.36 -10.21 12.78
N PRO A 251 -7.76 -9.25 13.65
CA PRO A 251 -6.91 -8.14 14.04
C PRO A 251 -5.53 -8.60 14.55
N GLU A 252 -5.50 -9.72 15.27
CA GLU A 252 -4.29 -10.32 15.81
C GLU A 252 -3.37 -10.86 14.72
N ARG A 253 -3.91 -11.53 13.70
CA ARG A 253 -3.16 -11.96 12.53
C ARG A 253 -2.58 -10.76 11.79
N CYS A 254 -3.36 -9.70 11.62
CA CYS A 254 -2.91 -8.46 11.00
C CYS A 254 -1.74 -7.80 11.76
N LEU A 255 -1.74 -7.83 13.09
CA LEU A 255 -0.66 -7.29 13.90
C LEU A 255 0.64 -8.10 13.77
N ARG A 256 0.55 -9.43 13.73
CA ARG A 256 1.73 -10.33 13.69
C ARG A 256 2.60 -10.16 12.45
N VAL A 257 1.99 -9.83 11.31
CA VAL A 257 2.73 -9.62 10.05
C VAL A 257 3.53 -8.32 10.05
N LEU A 258 3.26 -7.39 10.97
CA LEU A 258 3.93 -6.09 11.04
C LEU A 258 5.24 -6.18 11.86
N ALA A 259 6.33 -6.66 11.24
CA ALA A 259 7.65 -6.74 11.86
C ALA A 259 8.62 -5.69 11.25
N PRO A 260 9.08 -4.67 12.01
CA PRO A 260 9.81 -3.55 11.43
C PRO A 260 11.34 -3.69 11.49
N GLU A 261 11.98 -3.85 10.32
CA GLU A 261 13.38 -3.45 10.09
C GLU A 261 13.50 -2.18 9.22
N THR A 262 12.46 -1.89 8.42
CA THR A 262 12.39 -0.77 7.46
C THR A 262 11.09 0.05 7.66
N GLU A 263 10.75 0.99 6.77
CA GLU A 263 9.42 1.63 6.79
C GLU A 263 8.34 0.56 6.58
N ILE A 264 7.53 0.26 7.60
CA ILE A 264 6.36 -0.60 7.51
C ILE A 264 5.11 0.28 7.47
N ARG A 265 4.40 0.20 6.35
CA ARG A 265 3.20 1.00 6.10
C ARG A 265 1.94 0.16 6.22
N ILE A 266 1.08 0.50 7.17
CA ILE A 266 -0.25 -0.12 7.27
C ILE A 266 -1.15 0.55 6.22
N ALA A 267 -1.47 -0.21 5.17
CA ALA A 267 -2.08 0.31 3.96
C ALA A 267 -3.56 -0.10 3.84
N GLY A 268 -3.98 -0.64 2.69
CA GLY A 268 -5.36 -1.03 2.39
C GLY A 268 -5.97 -1.97 3.43
N GLY A 269 -7.26 -1.81 3.73
CA GLY A 269 -8.00 -2.72 4.60
C GLY A 269 -7.73 -2.59 6.10
N ARG A 270 -6.93 -1.61 6.54
CA ARG A 270 -6.56 -1.50 7.96
C ARG A 270 -7.77 -1.22 8.87
N GLU A 271 -8.69 -0.36 8.45
CA GLU A 271 -9.86 -0.02 9.26
C GLU A 271 -10.81 -1.21 9.39
N MET A 272 -10.89 -2.00 8.32
CA MET A 272 -11.72 -3.18 8.19
C MET A 272 -11.27 -4.30 9.13
N HIS A 273 -9.97 -4.59 9.14
CA HIS A 273 -9.40 -5.75 9.83
C HIS A 273 -8.80 -5.42 11.19
N LEU A 274 -8.05 -4.32 11.35
CA LEU A 274 -7.48 -3.94 12.65
C LEU A 274 -8.53 -3.31 13.57
N ARG A 275 -9.54 -2.59 13.04
CA ARG A 275 -10.63 -2.00 13.83
C ARG A 275 -10.10 -1.15 15.00
N SER A 276 -10.42 -1.51 16.24
CA SER A 276 -9.94 -0.86 17.47
C SER A 276 -8.47 -1.12 17.79
N GLN A 277 -7.81 -2.05 17.09
CA GLN A 277 -6.37 -2.35 17.25
C GLN A 277 -5.47 -1.42 16.42
N GLN A 278 -6.03 -0.49 15.64
CA GLN A 278 -5.21 0.46 14.87
C GLN A 278 -4.19 1.25 15.73
N PRO A 279 -4.52 1.76 16.94
CA PRO A 279 -3.53 2.40 17.80
C PRO A 279 -2.39 1.46 18.22
N VAL A 280 -2.70 0.18 18.49
CA VAL A 280 -1.70 -0.85 18.79
C VAL A 280 -0.81 -1.10 17.58
N ALA A 281 -1.40 -1.19 16.39
CA ALA A 281 -0.65 -1.36 15.15
C ALA A 281 0.33 -0.19 14.88
N LEU A 282 0.00 1.04 15.29
CA LEU A 282 0.91 2.19 15.22
C LEU A 282 2.01 2.20 16.30
N THR A 283 1.98 1.25 17.24
CA THR A 283 3.13 1.02 18.14
C THR A 283 4.24 0.21 17.46
N ILE A 284 3.92 -0.53 16.40
CA ILE A 284 4.83 -1.43 15.67
C ILE A 284 5.11 -0.95 14.24
N ALA A 285 4.12 -0.41 13.53
CA ALA A 285 4.30 0.23 12.23
C ALA A 285 4.63 1.72 12.37
N ASN A 286 5.25 2.29 11.35
CA ASN A 286 5.74 3.68 11.35
C ASN A 286 5.20 4.52 10.18
N SER A 287 4.27 3.99 9.38
CA SER A 287 3.73 4.66 8.20
C SER A 287 2.29 4.24 7.93
N LEU A 288 1.46 5.14 7.37
CA LEU A 288 0.08 4.85 6.96
C LEU A 288 -0.39 5.74 5.81
N PHE A 289 -1.49 5.35 5.15
CA PHE A 289 -2.21 6.21 4.19
C PHE A 289 -3.28 7.07 4.86
N LEU A 290 -3.23 8.39 4.68
CA LEU A 290 -4.24 9.34 5.07
C LEU A 290 -5.35 9.39 4.00
N GLY A 291 -6.61 9.43 4.43
CA GLY A 291 -7.76 9.49 3.53
C GLY A 291 -8.15 8.13 2.96
N ASP A 292 -8.90 8.17 1.86
CA ASP A 292 -9.42 6.99 1.18
C ASP A 292 -8.34 6.26 0.34
N TYR A 293 -8.66 5.05 -0.10
CA TYR A 293 -7.82 4.26 -1.00
C TYR A 293 -8.24 4.45 -2.46
N LEU A 294 -7.55 3.78 -3.39
CA LEU A 294 -7.75 3.92 -4.84
C LEU A 294 -9.22 3.86 -5.28
N THR A 295 -9.94 2.85 -4.80
CA THR A 295 -11.32 2.53 -5.22
C THR A 295 -12.24 2.24 -4.04
N SER A 296 -11.77 2.48 -2.82
CA SER A 296 -12.54 2.23 -1.60
C SER A 296 -12.31 3.32 -0.59
N ASN A 297 -13.34 3.56 0.23
CA ASN A 297 -13.24 4.50 1.32
C ASN A 297 -12.53 3.83 2.51
N ALA A 298 -11.70 4.58 3.22
CA ALA A 298 -11.04 4.09 4.43
C ALA A 298 -12.06 3.74 5.53
N ARG A 299 -13.22 4.40 5.54
CA ARG A 299 -14.37 3.99 6.35
C ARG A 299 -15.38 3.28 5.48
N PRO A 300 -15.80 2.04 5.80
CA PRO A 300 -17.00 1.49 5.20
C PRO A 300 -18.15 2.42 5.57
N ARG A 301 -18.79 3.03 4.56
CA ARG A 301 -20.05 3.72 4.80
C ARG A 301 -21.00 2.64 5.29
N PRO A 302 -21.64 2.77 6.47
CA PRO A 302 -22.82 1.96 6.74
C PRO A 302 -23.75 2.16 5.53
N ALA A 303 -24.48 1.12 5.12
CA ALA A 303 -25.53 1.24 4.12
C ALA A 303 -26.64 2.19 4.65
N LEU A 304 -26.37 3.49 4.62
CA LEU A 304 -27.26 4.60 4.96
C LEU A 304 -27.72 5.27 3.66
N ALA A 305 -28.01 4.44 2.65
CA ALA A 305 -28.81 4.85 1.50
C ALA A 305 -30.25 5.22 1.89
N SER A 306 -30.64 5.06 3.16
CA SER A 306 -31.96 5.39 3.69
C SER A 306 -32.08 6.77 4.36
N LEU A 307 -31.02 7.59 4.44
CA LEU A 307 -31.12 8.95 4.97
C LEU A 307 -30.48 9.98 4.03
N ARG A 308 -30.99 10.06 2.79
CA ARG A 308 -30.90 11.31 2.02
C ARG A 308 -31.94 12.29 2.59
N PRO A 309 -31.57 13.48 3.08
CA PRO A 309 -32.57 14.55 3.16
C PRO A 309 -33.02 14.89 1.73
N PRO A 310 -34.30 15.20 1.51
CA PRO A 310 -34.80 15.48 0.17
C PRO A 310 -34.05 16.69 -0.41
N HIS A 311 -33.49 16.49 -1.61
CA HIS A 311 -33.03 17.59 -2.45
C HIS A 311 -34.17 18.61 -2.56
N ARG A 312 -34.00 19.81 -2.00
CA ARG A 312 -34.77 20.96 -2.44
C ARG A 312 -34.26 21.32 -3.84
N PRO A 313 -35.12 21.33 -4.87
CA PRO A 313 -34.71 21.84 -6.17
C PRO A 313 -34.41 23.34 -6.05
N HIS A 314 -33.27 23.76 -6.59
CA HIS A 314 -32.99 25.18 -6.83
C HIS A 314 -34.09 25.73 -7.76
N PRO A 315 -34.74 26.88 -7.43
CA PRO A 315 -35.67 27.49 -8.35
C PRO A 315 -34.93 27.98 -9.58
N ALA A 316 -35.44 27.56 -10.75
CA ALA A 316 -34.94 27.96 -12.05
C ALA A 316 -34.90 29.50 -12.16
N ARG A 317 -33.80 29.99 -12.71
CA ARG A 317 -33.65 31.37 -13.16
C ARG A 317 -34.75 31.68 -14.18
N GLY A 318 -35.69 32.56 -13.81
CA GLY A 318 -36.67 33.11 -14.73
C GLY A 318 -35.99 34.06 -15.72
N HIS A 319 -36.07 33.73 -17.01
CA HIS A 319 -35.84 34.68 -18.09
C HIS A 319 -37.18 35.14 -18.67
N ARG A 320 -37.40 36.46 -18.57
CA ARG A 320 -38.11 37.36 -19.48
C ARG A 320 -39.64 37.18 -19.63
N ARG A 321 -40.39 38.20 -19.21
CA ARG A 321 -40.88 39.30 -20.06
C ARG A 321 -41.05 40.55 -19.22
#